data_AF-A0AAE9E5R1-F1
#
_entry.id   AF-A0AAE9E5R1-F1
#
_cell.length_a   1.000
_cell.length_b   1.000
_cell.length_c   1.000
_cell.angle_alpha   90.00
_cell.angle_beta   90.00
_cell.angle_gamma   90.00
#
_symmetry.space_group_name_H-M   'P 1'
#
loop_
_entity.id
_entity.type
_entity.pdbx_description
1 polymer ?
#
loop_
_entity_poly.entity_id
_entity_poly.type
_entity_poly.pdbx_seq_one_letter_code
_entity_poly.pdbx_strand_id
1 'polypeptide(L)'
;MGIGNTFQFYGVEWTKEKEKDGTREYLTWPDQSQETVVKYSENPLDSMKELYLFARSLMGFAIISVDLFMNSFEGQCREIVDSLRSTFDEVTILRIFGEDQRQDEIQYILDNMKHTNQLEYLEMNLRILEDCVEVAMKDIPYEIRHSIPTP
;
A
#
# COMPACT_ATOMS: atom_id res chain seq x y z
N MET A 1 -14.19 -8.19 -28.40
CA MET A 1 -14.43 -6.78 -28.81
C MET A 1 -15.62 -6.26 -28.02
N GLY A 2 -15.48 -5.06 -27.42
CA GLY A 2 -16.19 -4.57 -26.21
C GLY A 2 -15.23 -4.69 -25.02
N ILE A 3 -14.37 -3.71 -24.68
CA ILE A 3 -14.55 -2.33 -24.15
C ILE A 3 -15.14 -2.33 -22.75
N GLY A 4 -14.27 -2.23 -21.73
CA GLY A 4 -14.64 -1.89 -20.36
C GLY A 4 -13.65 -2.36 -19.29
N ASN A 5 -13.17 -1.39 -18.51
CA ASN A 5 -12.47 -1.48 -17.23
C ASN A 5 -10.96 -1.68 -17.24
N THR A 6 -10.24 -0.65 -17.71
CA THR A 6 -9.07 -0.18 -16.95
C THR A 6 -9.53 0.05 -15.50
N PHE A 7 -8.98 -0.72 -14.56
CA PHE A 7 -9.15 -0.42 -13.13
C PHE A 7 -8.67 1.02 -12.91
N GLN A 8 -9.58 1.93 -12.53
CA GLN A 8 -9.19 3.27 -12.11
C GLN A 8 -8.74 3.18 -10.66
N PHE A 9 -7.43 3.27 -10.46
CA PHE A 9 -6.84 3.37 -9.13
C PHE A 9 -6.93 4.82 -8.67
N TYR A 10 -7.73 5.06 -7.64
CA TYR A 10 -7.79 6.35 -6.96
C TYR A 10 -6.98 6.25 -5.66
N GLY A 11 -5.81 6.88 -5.65
CA GLY A 11 -4.97 6.97 -4.45
C GLY A 11 -5.35 8.17 -3.59
N VAL A 12 -5.37 7.98 -2.27
CA VAL A 12 -5.33 9.07 -1.30
C VAL A 12 -4.14 8.84 -0.39
N GLU A 13 -3.28 9.83 -0.28
CA GLU A 13 -2.14 9.82 0.63
C GLU A 13 -2.38 10.85 1.72
N TRP A 14 -2.15 10.49 2.98
CA TRP A 14 -2.28 11.43 4.09
C TRP A 14 -0.92 11.89 4.58
N THR A 15 -0.80 13.19 4.83
CA THR A 15 0.43 13.82 5.31
C THR A 15 0.15 14.79 6.46
N LYS A 16 1.16 15.03 7.28
CA LYS A 16 1.17 16.10 8.29
C LYS A 16 1.64 17.44 7.72
N GLU A 17 2.12 17.48 6.47
CA GLU A 17 2.58 18.68 5.78
C GLU A 17 1.41 19.41 5.12
N LYS A 18 0.90 20.46 5.79
CA LYS A 18 -0.31 21.17 5.34
C LYS A 18 -0.15 21.81 3.96
N GLU A 19 1.06 22.25 3.64
CA GLU A 19 1.43 22.82 2.35
C GLU A 19 1.28 21.86 1.17
N LYS A 20 1.28 20.54 1.42
CA LYS A 20 1.06 19.51 0.39
C LYS A 20 -0.43 19.17 0.21
N ASP A 21 -1.34 19.75 1.00
CA ASP A 21 -2.77 19.43 0.88
C ASP A 21 -3.32 19.77 -0.52
N GLY A 22 -3.98 18.79 -1.13
CA GLY A 22 -4.58 18.92 -2.46
C GLY A 22 -3.60 18.81 -3.62
N THR A 23 -2.32 18.53 -3.38
CA THR A 23 -1.40 18.18 -4.48
C THR A 23 -1.83 16.85 -5.10
N ARG A 24 -1.52 16.71 -6.39
CA ARG A 24 -1.73 15.49 -7.15
C ARG A 24 -0.37 14.95 -7.54
N GLU A 25 -0.11 13.71 -7.18
CA GLU A 25 1.11 13.00 -7.49
C GLU A 25 0.79 11.83 -8.41
N TYR A 26 1.70 11.54 -9.34
CA TYR A 26 1.59 10.42 -10.26
C TYR A 26 2.65 9.39 -9.91
N LEU A 27 2.22 8.32 -9.26
CA LEU A 27 3.05 7.13 -9.13
C LEU A 27 3.05 6.42 -10.48
N THR A 28 4.23 6.35 -11.10
CA THR A 28 4.38 5.80 -12.44
C THR A 28 5.22 4.54 -12.35
N TRP A 29 4.61 3.40 -12.66
CA TRP A 29 5.26 2.12 -12.93
C TRP A 29 5.41 1.95 -14.45
N PRO A 30 6.26 1.02 -14.94
CA PRO A 30 6.51 0.85 -16.37
C PRO A 30 5.25 0.63 -17.24
N ASP A 31 4.17 0.11 -16.67
CA ASP A 31 2.92 -0.25 -17.33
C ASP A 31 1.67 0.46 -16.76
N GLN A 32 1.80 1.19 -15.66
CA GLN A 32 0.67 1.78 -14.95
C GLN A 32 1.03 3.14 -14.34
N SER A 33 0.10 4.08 -14.40
CA SER A 33 0.18 5.31 -13.60
C SER A 33 -1.01 5.38 -12.65
N GLN A 34 -0.77 5.67 -11.38
CA GLN A 34 -1.81 5.97 -10.40
C GLN A 34 -1.74 7.45 -10.03
N GLU A 35 -2.87 8.13 -10.15
CA GLU A 35 -3.05 9.46 -9.57
C GLU A 35 -3.37 9.29 -8.08
N THR A 36 -2.57 9.96 -7.25
CA THR A 36 -2.76 10.04 -5.81
C THR A 36 -3.03 11.49 -5.44
N VAL A 37 -4.09 11.72 -4.67
CA VAL A 37 -4.37 13.04 -4.09
C VAL A 37 -3.80 13.06 -2.67
N VAL A 38 -2.94 14.01 -2.39
CA VAL A 38 -2.39 14.22 -1.05
C VAL A 38 -3.40 15.01 -0.20
N LYS A 39 -3.61 14.55 1.02
CA LYS A 39 -4.53 15.12 2.00
C LYS A 39 -3.82 15.41 3.29
N TYR A 40 -3.96 16.63 3.78
CA TYR A 40 -3.47 16.97 5.11
C TYR A 40 -4.36 16.36 6.19
N SER A 41 -3.72 15.80 7.22
CA SER A 41 -4.35 15.45 8.50
C SER A 41 -3.34 15.60 9.63
N GLU A 42 -3.82 16.09 10.79
CA GLU A 42 -3.03 16.07 12.02
C GLU A 42 -2.71 14.63 12.47
N ASN A 43 -3.59 13.69 12.12
CA ASN A 43 -3.43 12.26 12.37
C ASN A 43 -3.73 11.45 11.09
N PRO A 44 -2.74 11.31 10.19
CA PRO A 44 -2.86 10.58 8.94
C PRO A 44 -3.41 9.16 9.09
N LEU A 45 -2.96 8.43 10.13
CA LEU A 45 -3.33 7.05 10.36
C LEU A 45 -4.82 6.92 10.70
N ASP A 46 -5.34 7.77 11.58
CA ASP A 46 -6.77 7.76 11.91
C ASP A 46 -7.63 8.22 10.74
N SER A 47 -7.21 9.23 9.99
CA SER A 47 -7.95 9.67 8.80
C SER A 47 -8.00 8.60 7.70
N MET A 48 -6.92 7.82 7.52
CA MET A 48 -6.92 6.67 6.63
C MET A 48 -7.93 5.61 7.07
N LYS A 49 -7.99 5.29 8.37
CA LYS A 49 -8.98 4.33 8.91
C LYS A 49 -10.40 4.81 8.71
N GLU A 50 -10.67 6.09 8.94
CA GLU A 50 -12.00 6.67 8.74
C GLU A 50 -12.45 6.52 7.28
N LEU A 51 -11.57 6.82 6.31
CA LEU A 51 -11.88 6.60 4.90
C LEU A 51 -12.15 5.13 4.62
N TYR A 52 -11.34 4.23 5.16
CA TYR A 52 -11.56 2.80 5.01
C TYR A 52 -12.93 2.37 5.55
N LEU A 53 -13.26 2.72 6.79
CA LEU A 53 -14.52 2.32 7.43
C LEU A 53 -15.71 2.86 6.64
N PHE A 54 -15.61 4.09 6.13
CA PHE A 54 -16.59 4.68 5.25
C PHE A 54 -16.73 3.90 3.93
N ALA A 55 -15.62 3.65 3.22
CA ALA A 55 -15.59 2.91 1.98
C ALA A 55 -16.16 1.49 2.13
N ARG A 56 -15.78 0.78 3.19
CA ARG A 56 -16.30 -0.54 3.55
C ARG A 56 -17.80 -0.50 3.80
N SER A 57 -18.30 0.50 4.54
CA SER A 57 -19.72 0.63 4.83
C SER A 57 -20.57 0.85 3.57
N LEU A 58 -20.02 1.56 2.57
CA LEU A 58 -20.70 1.86 1.31
C LEU A 58 -20.66 0.69 0.33
N MET A 59 -19.49 0.06 0.18
CA MET A 59 -19.25 -0.87 -0.93
C MET A 59 -19.35 -2.35 -0.50
N GLY A 60 -19.39 -2.63 0.80
CA GLY A 60 -19.63 -3.97 1.34
C GLY A 60 -18.51 -4.98 1.07
N PHE A 61 -17.36 -4.56 0.55
CA PHE A 61 -16.21 -5.44 0.33
C PHE A 61 -15.19 -5.37 1.47
N ALA A 62 -14.50 -6.50 1.67
CA ALA A 62 -13.38 -6.62 2.60
C ALA A 62 -12.11 -6.02 2.00
N ILE A 63 -11.14 -5.67 2.86
CA ILE A 63 -9.81 -5.27 2.42
C ILE A 63 -9.13 -6.42 1.70
N ILE A 64 -8.64 -6.12 0.50
CA ILE A 64 -7.86 -7.07 -0.30
C ILE A 64 -6.41 -7.10 0.20
N SER A 65 -5.78 -5.95 0.43
CA SER A 65 -4.40 -5.90 0.95
C SER A 65 -4.17 -4.78 1.95
N VAL A 66 -3.28 -5.06 2.92
CA VAL A 66 -2.60 -4.05 3.73
C VAL A 66 -1.11 -4.17 3.45
N ASP A 67 -0.54 -3.09 2.93
CA ASP A 67 0.87 -3.02 2.54
C ASP A 67 1.60 -2.10 3.54
N LEU A 68 2.62 -2.63 4.21
CA LEU A 68 3.40 -1.94 5.23
C LEU A 68 4.78 -1.61 4.67
N PHE A 69 5.02 -0.34 4.34
CA PHE A 69 6.35 0.14 3.98
C PHE A 69 7.07 0.66 5.22
N MET A 70 7.91 -0.19 5.80
CA MET A 70 8.50 0.00 7.13
C MET A 70 9.48 1.19 7.20
N ASN A 71 10.08 1.61 6.07
CA ASN A 71 10.99 2.76 6.05
C ASN A 71 10.29 4.05 6.48
N SER A 72 8.98 4.13 6.26
CA SER A 72 8.15 5.28 6.64
C SER A 72 7.66 5.24 8.09
N PHE A 73 7.99 4.21 8.86
CA PHE A 73 7.46 4.07 10.22
C PHE A 73 8.22 4.91 11.24
N GLU A 74 9.45 5.33 10.94
CA GLU A 74 10.26 6.22 11.79
C GLU A 74 10.32 5.76 13.28
N GLY A 75 10.32 4.45 13.53
CA GLY A 75 10.33 3.84 14.87
C GLY A 75 8.96 3.66 15.54
N GLN A 76 7.86 3.97 14.85
CA GLN A 76 6.47 3.88 15.35
C GLN A 76 5.77 2.56 14.99
N CYS A 77 6.53 1.51 14.64
CA CYS A 77 5.97 0.24 14.14
C CYS A 77 4.88 -0.33 15.03
N ARG A 78 5.12 -0.42 16.35
CA ARG A 78 4.15 -1.01 17.28
C ARG A 78 2.85 -0.23 17.35
N GLU A 79 2.94 1.10 17.41
CA GLU A 79 1.77 1.98 17.45
C GLU A 79 0.93 1.82 16.18
N ILE A 80 1.58 1.79 15.01
CA ILE A 80 0.93 1.57 13.72
C ILE A 80 0.26 0.19 13.70
N VAL A 81 0.97 -0.88 14.08
CA VAL A 81 0.42 -2.24 14.09
C VAL A 81 -0.74 -2.39 15.06
N ASP A 82 -0.64 -1.85 16.27
CA ASP A 82 -1.73 -1.89 17.26
C ASP A 82 -2.97 -1.18 16.75
N SER A 83 -2.75 -0.03 16.11
CA SER A 83 -3.75 0.80 15.49
C SER A 83 -4.46 0.07 14.33
N LEU A 84 -3.72 -0.60 13.43
CA LEU A 84 -4.29 -1.40 12.34
C LEU A 84 -5.04 -2.63 12.89
N ARG A 85 -4.45 -3.37 13.84
CA ARG A 85 -5.07 -4.53 14.50
C ARG A 85 -6.40 -4.17 15.18
N SER A 86 -6.52 -2.99 15.77
CA SER A 86 -7.78 -2.53 16.37
C SER A 86 -8.87 -2.20 15.34
N THR A 87 -8.47 -1.97 14.08
CA THR A 87 -9.38 -1.57 12.99
C THR A 87 -9.77 -2.76 12.12
N PHE A 88 -8.86 -3.72 11.94
CA PHE A 88 -9.04 -4.88 11.07
C PHE A 88 -8.96 -6.15 11.90
N ASP A 89 -10.06 -6.90 11.93
CA ASP A 89 -10.07 -8.23 12.56
C ASP A 89 -9.13 -9.20 11.82
N GLU A 90 -9.09 -9.09 10.49
CA GLU A 90 -8.31 -9.92 9.58
C GLU A 90 -8.17 -9.26 8.21
N VAL A 91 -7.02 -9.44 7.55
CA VAL A 91 -6.77 -8.95 6.18
C VAL A 91 -6.62 -10.12 5.20
N THR A 92 -6.92 -9.92 3.92
CA THR A 92 -6.75 -11.01 2.94
C THR A 92 -5.28 -11.22 2.59
N ILE A 93 -4.59 -10.11 2.31
CA ILE A 93 -3.16 -10.08 1.97
C ILE A 93 -2.47 -9.11 2.92
N LEU A 94 -1.43 -9.57 3.59
CA LEU A 94 -0.51 -8.73 4.36
C LEU A 94 0.82 -8.68 3.62
N ARG A 95 1.27 -7.48 3.27
CA ARG A 95 2.58 -7.28 2.66
C ARG A 95 3.47 -6.41 3.52
N ILE A 96 4.72 -6.81 3.66
CA ILE A 96 5.70 -6.12 4.50
C ILE A 96 6.95 -5.86 3.65
N PHE A 97 7.27 -4.58 3.47
CA PHE A 97 8.35 -4.09 2.62
C PHE A 97 9.23 -3.10 3.39
N GLY A 98 10.53 -3.06 3.09
CA GLY A 98 11.44 -2.05 3.65
C GLY A 98 12.91 -2.48 3.62
N GLU A 99 13.79 -1.52 3.88
CA GLU A 99 15.24 -1.67 4.01
C GLU A 99 15.62 -1.87 5.48
N ASP A 100 16.68 -2.64 5.74
CA ASP A 100 17.28 -2.85 7.07
C ASP A 100 16.24 -3.13 8.18
N GLN A 101 15.21 -3.90 7.86
CA GLN A 101 14.06 -4.11 8.74
C GLN A 101 14.48 -4.84 10.00
N ARG A 102 14.12 -4.27 11.16
CA ARG A 102 14.44 -4.90 12.44
C ARG A 102 13.60 -6.16 12.63
N GLN A 103 14.28 -7.25 12.96
CA GLN A 103 13.65 -8.56 13.13
C GLN A 103 12.57 -8.57 14.23
N ASP A 104 12.75 -7.77 15.29
CA ASP A 104 11.76 -7.65 16.37
C ASP A 104 10.48 -6.93 15.94
N GLU A 105 10.59 -5.97 15.01
CA GLU A 105 9.43 -5.29 14.44
C GLU A 105 8.66 -6.17 13.47
N ILE A 106 9.37 -6.95 12.63
CA ILE A 106 8.74 -7.93 11.75
C ILE A 106 7.99 -8.97 12.57
N GLN A 107 8.63 -9.53 13.59
CA GLN A 107 7.98 -10.52 14.46
C GLN A 107 6.74 -9.91 15.13
N TYR A 108 6.82 -8.65 15.58
CA TYR A 108 5.66 -7.96 16.16
C TYR A 108 4.51 -7.84 15.16
N ILE A 109 4.77 -7.49 13.90
CA ILE A 109 3.74 -7.44 12.85
C ILE A 109 3.09 -8.81 12.68
N LEU A 110 3.90 -9.86 12.52
CA LEU A 110 3.41 -11.22 12.26
C LEU A 110 2.58 -11.78 13.42
N ASP A 111 2.97 -11.47 14.66
CA ASP A 111 2.25 -11.92 15.86
C ASP A 111 0.89 -11.21 16.05
N ASN A 112 0.74 -9.99 15.50
CA ASN A 112 -0.40 -9.13 15.77
C ASN A 112 -1.36 -8.92 14.59
N MET A 113 -0.91 -9.12 13.35
CA MET A 113 -1.73 -8.96 12.15
C MET A 113 -2.18 -10.32 11.60
N LYS A 114 -3.49 -10.59 11.66
CA LYS A 114 -4.07 -11.81 11.09
C LYS A 114 -4.29 -11.67 9.59
N HIS A 115 -3.97 -12.72 8.84
CA HIS A 115 -4.20 -12.79 7.40
C HIS A 115 -4.72 -14.17 6.98
N THR A 116 -5.63 -14.22 6.00
CA THR A 116 -6.29 -15.47 5.58
C THR A 116 -5.61 -16.20 4.43
N ASN A 117 -4.94 -15.47 3.52
CA ASN A 117 -4.60 -16.04 2.23
C ASN A 117 -3.11 -15.93 1.91
N GLN A 118 -2.56 -14.72 1.89
CA GLN A 118 -1.18 -14.49 1.45
C GLN A 118 -0.44 -13.58 2.42
N LEU A 119 0.78 -14.00 2.74
CA LEU A 119 1.80 -13.20 3.40
C LEU A 119 2.94 -13.00 2.40
N GLU A 120 3.22 -11.75 2.08
CA GLU A 120 4.36 -11.37 1.24
C GLU A 120 5.34 -10.57 2.10
N TYR A 121 6.53 -11.12 2.31
CA TYR A 121 7.61 -10.45 3.02
C TYR A 121 8.75 -10.20 2.03
N LEU A 122 9.12 -8.93 1.89
CA LEU A 122 10.21 -8.52 1.02
C LEU A 122 11.14 -7.56 1.76
N GLU A 123 12.28 -8.10 2.18
CA GLU A 123 13.42 -7.31 2.62
C GLU A 123 14.09 -6.70 1.39
N MET A 124 13.94 -5.38 1.23
CA MET A 124 14.52 -4.66 0.11
C MET A 124 15.96 -4.31 0.47
N ASN A 125 16.92 -5.02 -0.13
CA ASN A 125 18.34 -4.67 -0.08
C ASN A 125 18.68 -3.80 -1.30
N LEU A 126 17.94 -2.70 -1.50
CA LEU A 126 17.85 -2.05 -2.82
C LEU A 126 18.42 -0.64 -2.79
N ARG A 127 19.52 -0.44 -3.51
CA ARG A 127 20.12 0.89 -3.72
C ARG A 127 19.31 1.73 -4.71
N ILE A 128 18.25 1.20 -5.33
CA ILE A 128 17.44 1.85 -6.39
C ILE A 128 15.98 1.32 -6.37
N LEU A 129 15.01 2.23 -6.50
CA LEU A 129 13.55 1.99 -6.50
C LEU A 129 13.06 1.04 -7.62
N GLU A 130 13.79 0.95 -8.73
CA GLU A 130 13.45 0.10 -9.89
C GLU A 130 13.46 -1.40 -9.55
N ASP A 131 14.38 -1.82 -8.67
CA ASP A 131 14.48 -3.22 -8.22
C ASP A 131 13.29 -3.62 -7.33
N CYS A 132 12.57 -2.65 -6.73
CA CYS A 132 11.43 -2.91 -5.84
C CYS A 132 10.25 -3.52 -6.64
N VAL A 133 10.03 -3.02 -7.86
CA VAL A 133 8.95 -3.47 -8.74
C VAL A 133 9.23 -4.86 -9.28
N GLU A 134 10.47 -5.15 -9.67
CA GLU A 134 10.86 -6.43 -10.24
C GLU A 134 10.81 -7.57 -9.20
N VAL A 135 11.18 -7.30 -7.94
CA VAL A 135 11.19 -8.34 -6.90
C VAL A 135 9.80 -8.53 -6.27
N ALA A 136 9.03 -7.47 -6.03
CA ALA A 136 7.73 -7.57 -5.36
C ALA A 136 6.62 -8.17 -6.25
N MET A 137 6.70 -8.00 -7.57
CA MET A 137 5.60 -8.37 -8.47
C MET A 137 5.83 -9.67 -9.26
N LYS A 138 7.03 -10.27 -9.18
CA LYS A 138 7.44 -11.43 -9.99
C LYS A 138 6.53 -12.65 -9.90
N ASP A 139 5.95 -12.90 -8.73
CA ASP A 139 5.13 -14.09 -8.46
C ASP A 139 3.62 -13.85 -8.60
N ILE A 140 3.22 -12.63 -8.97
CA ILE A 140 1.83 -12.30 -9.33
C ILE A 140 1.67 -12.60 -10.83
N PRO A 141 0.65 -13.35 -11.28
CA PRO A 141 0.44 -13.55 -12.71
C PRO A 141 -0.06 -12.25 -13.36
N TYR A 142 0.81 -11.56 -14.09
CA TYR A 142 0.46 -10.41 -14.93
C TYR A 142 1.00 -10.58 -16.36
N GLU A 143 0.25 -10.11 -17.37
CA GLU A 143 0.69 -10.13 -18.76
C GLU A 143 1.31 -8.78 -19.15
N ILE A 144 2.61 -8.77 -19.47
CA ILE A 144 3.28 -7.61 -20.06
C ILE A 144 2.79 -7.47 -21.51
N ARG A 145 1.98 -6.45 -21.79
CA ARG A 145 1.66 -6.06 -23.17
C ARG A 145 2.65 -4.99 -23.61
N HIS A 146 3.59 -5.37 -24.48
CA HIS A 146 4.47 -4.40 -25.14
C HIS A 146 3.63 -3.35 -25.87
N SER A 147 3.82 -2.09 -25.51
CA SER A 147 3.19 -0.94 -26.13
C SER A 147 3.46 -0.94 -27.64
N ILE A 148 2.40 -0.78 -28.43
CA ILE A 148 2.50 -0.50 -29.86
C ILE A 148 3.33 0.80 -30.00
N PRO A 149 4.42 0.83 -30.78
CA PRO A 149 5.15 2.05 -31.00
C PRO A 149 4.23 3.04 -31.72
N THR A 150 3.96 4.18 -31.09
CA THR A 150 3.26 5.29 -31.74
C THR A 150 4.17 5.94 -32.79
N PRO A 151 3.64 6.39 -33.94
CA PRO A 151 4.43 6.91 -35.08
C PRO A 151 5.22 8.18 -34.80
#